data_AF-A0A536S1L2-F1
#
_entry.id   AF-A0A536S1L2-F1
#
_cell.length_a   1.000
_cell.length_b   1.000
_cell.length_c   1.000
_cell.angle_alpha   90.00
_cell.angle_beta   90.00
_cell.angle_gamma   90.00
#
_symmetry.space_group_name_H-M   'P 1'
#
loop_
_entity.id
_entity.type
_entity.pdbx_description
1 polymer ?
#
loop_
_entity_poly.entity_id
_entity_poly.type
_entity_poly.pdbx_seq_one_letter_code
_entity_poly.pdbx_strand_id
1 'polypeptide(L)'
;MSRQKLLDLGAAVAVAATVVVVGALLDAWTGFPKGTDALSHLTRLKFAADWFPSENWLYPWAAGMPTFGTYPALPYLISIIPVRLFGAETTLISLALLAMMSFLLGLYAFLALATRSRLAAFLAAIVVATSMAVWTWIVHDGVYARIVACGFGAWAWYAHERWRASDSRGWLVVAAALLAATVASHAFMGLVFAGVVALRTLPRLFALARIGGLALLIGAPAWLPAAASGAGSFFGAFHGAQVLSPIEVLWVPAHVGPAAPLFFAFAVGGSLALRRRPPALFLVLTVLAILYVFAPSLGIPDELYYVNGIDPFTVTFFVAIFAACAAAFAFAKVRPRRVIALVATIAVLIAAVAGAASGSARLIAAGGYPEVYDATSLGEGPSESMRTLRLPDDLEHRVMPNSADESVWISYRSRMPQLRDYYSQGQVHPEWLALAYTTLYDPPYDAPSARALLDWYAVSIVTVETTSDFRRNLPAMTASGDFRVSGGEGRYARLDVVHPAPLVVAMDVPLTVVVGSAEFYRLVTRTLLRAGVASDRALPVWWRGPLSGLDAATLARTGVLVVGASDLGDQAKAAEAVRDVARAGGRVVVDLTGWDAAQGLGSLL
;
A
#
# COMPACT_ATOMS: atom_id res chain seq x y z
N MET A 1 -39.15 -6.39 24.56
CA MET A 1 -37.82 -5.75 24.45
C MET A 1 -37.84 -4.44 25.26
N SER A 2 -36.81 -4.10 26.04
CA SER A 2 -36.87 -2.88 26.86
C SER A 2 -36.80 -1.60 26.00
N ARG A 3 -37.36 -0.48 26.47
CA ARG A 3 -37.31 0.83 25.77
C ARG A 3 -35.88 1.22 25.38
N GLN A 4 -34.90 0.90 26.20
CA GLN A 4 -33.49 1.18 25.91
C GLN A 4 -32.96 0.36 24.73
N LYS A 5 -33.30 -0.94 24.65
CA LYS A 5 -32.93 -1.79 23.51
C LYS A 5 -33.57 -1.31 22.20
N LEU A 6 -34.80 -0.79 22.25
CA LEU A 6 -35.47 -0.19 21.08
C LEU A 6 -34.74 1.08 20.60
N LEU A 7 -34.30 1.94 21.52
CA LEU A 7 -33.53 3.13 21.17
C LEU A 7 -32.15 2.79 20.60
N ASP A 8 -31.47 1.78 21.15
CA ASP A 8 -30.18 1.30 20.66
C ASP A 8 -30.32 0.70 19.25
N LEU A 9 -31.38 -0.08 19.01
CA LEU A 9 -31.69 -0.60 17.68
C LEU A 9 -32.00 0.51 16.69
N GLY A 10 -32.84 1.49 17.06
CA GLY A 10 -33.17 2.62 16.22
C GLY A 10 -31.95 3.46 15.85
N ALA A 11 -31.04 3.71 16.79
CA ALA A 11 -29.79 4.41 16.54
C ALA A 11 -28.87 3.62 15.61
N ALA A 12 -28.74 2.31 15.81
CA ALA A 12 -27.94 1.45 14.93
C ALA A 12 -28.49 1.43 13.50
N VAL A 13 -29.80 1.29 13.33
CA VAL A 13 -30.48 1.36 12.02
C VAL A 13 -30.24 2.71 11.36
N ALA A 14 -30.39 3.81 12.10
CA ALA A 14 -30.15 5.15 11.57
C ALA A 14 -28.68 5.36 11.15
N VAL A 15 -27.70 4.86 11.92
CA VAL A 15 -26.28 4.92 11.54
C VAL A 15 -26.03 4.11 10.26
N ALA A 16 -26.53 2.89 10.17
CA ALA A 16 -26.38 2.05 8.97
C ALA A 16 -27.07 2.67 7.75
N ALA A 17 -28.28 3.22 7.92
CA ALA A 17 -28.99 3.92 6.87
C ALA A 17 -28.22 5.15 6.35
N THR A 18 -27.59 5.92 7.25
CA THR A 18 -26.72 7.04 6.85
C THR A 18 -25.56 6.57 5.98
N VAL A 19 -24.92 5.44 6.29
CA VAL A 19 -23.84 4.87 5.44
C VAL A 19 -24.38 4.55 4.05
N VAL A 20 -25.52 3.85 3.98
CA VAL A 20 -26.12 3.49 2.69
C VAL A 20 -26.46 4.74 1.88
N VAL A 21 -27.12 5.72 2.50
CA VAL A 21 -27.54 6.96 1.84
C VAL A 21 -26.35 7.79 1.38
N VAL A 22 -25.37 8.05 2.24
CA VAL A 22 -24.23 8.89 1.88
C VAL A 22 -23.37 8.23 0.79
N GLY A 23 -23.13 6.92 0.88
CA GLY A 23 -22.42 6.23 -0.19
C GLY A 23 -23.22 6.15 -1.50
N ALA A 24 -24.56 6.10 -1.44
CA ALA A 24 -25.39 6.22 -2.64
C ALA A 24 -25.34 7.64 -3.25
N LEU A 25 -25.27 8.69 -2.41
CA LEU A 25 -25.06 10.06 -2.87
C LEU A 25 -23.69 10.27 -3.54
N LEU A 26 -22.75 9.35 -3.36
CA LEU A 26 -21.39 9.38 -3.92
C LEU A 26 -21.17 8.32 -5.01
N ASP A 27 -22.21 7.58 -5.41
CA ASP A 27 -22.09 6.41 -6.29
C ASP A 27 -21.05 5.37 -5.83
N ALA A 28 -20.80 5.28 -4.52
CA ALA A 28 -19.81 4.37 -3.94
C ALA A 28 -20.26 2.89 -4.04
N TRP A 29 -21.56 2.64 -4.17
CA TRP A 29 -22.17 1.31 -4.12
C TRP A 29 -22.56 0.74 -5.49
N THR A 30 -22.28 1.46 -6.56
CA THR A 30 -22.75 1.15 -7.92
C THR A 30 -21.62 1.24 -8.94
N GLY A 31 -21.73 0.44 -10.00
CA GLY A 31 -20.74 0.40 -11.08
C GLY A 31 -19.39 -0.15 -10.63
N PHE A 32 -18.31 0.44 -11.14
CA PHE A 32 -16.94 0.04 -10.82
C PHE A 32 -16.53 0.57 -9.41
N PRO A 33 -15.75 -0.19 -8.62
CA PRO A 33 -15.25 0.29 -7.34
C PRO A 33 -14.45 1.59 -7.51
N LYS A 34 -14.80 2.61 -6.73
CA LYS A 34 -14.23 3.94 -6.83
C LYS A 34 -12.83 4.03 -6.22
N GLY A 35 -12.10 5.07 -6.60
CA GLY A 35 -10.81 5.47 -6.05
C GLY A 35 -9.58 4.98 -6.82
N THR A 36 -8.48 5.74 -6.70
CA THR A 36 -7.21 5.54 -7.42
C THR A 36 -6.63 4.14 -7.23
N ASP A 37 -6.70 3.60 -6.02
CA ASP A 37 -6.15 2.28 -5.67
C ASP A 37 -7.09 1.10 -5.94
N ALA A 38 -8.31 1.34 -6.42
CA ALA A 38 -9.33 0.30 -6.59
C ALA A 38 -8.83 -0.89 -7.43
N LEU A 39 -8.22 -0.61 -8.58
CA LEU A 39 -7.68 -1.65 -9.49
C LEU A 39 -6.58 -2.49 -8.83
N SER A 40 -5.76 -1.88 -7.99
CA SER A 40 -4.71 -2.56 -7.22
C SER A 40 -5.30 -3.49 -6.15
N HIS A 41 -6.44 -3.11 -5.55
CA HIS A 41 -7.20 -3.99 -4.66
C HIS A 41 -7.89 -5.13 -5.41
N LEU A 42 -8.47 -4.85 -6.59
CA LEU A 42 -9.10 -5.87 -7.43
C LEU A 42 -8.11 -6.92 -7.93
N THR A 43 -6.91 -6.49 -8.36
CA THR A 43 -5.81 -7.39 -8.72
C THR A 43 -5.52 -8.38 -7.59
N ARG A 44 -5.32 -7.89 -6.36
CA ARG A 44 -5.01 -8.75 -5.20
C ARG A 44 -6.17 -9.66 -4.81
N LEU A 45 -7.42 -9.18 -4.87
CA LEU A 45 -8.61 -10.00 -4.60
C LEU A 45 -8.71 -11.16 -5.59
N LYS A 46 -8.59 -10.85 -6.88
CA LYS A 46 -8.60 -11.85 -7.95
C LYS A 46 -7.44 -12.82 -7.80
N PHE A 47 -6.23 -12.32 -7.58
CA PHE A 47 -5.02 -13.13 -7.44
C PHE A 47 -5.12 -14.10 -6.25
N ALA A 48 -5.53 -13.62 -5.07
CA ALA A 48 -5.73 -14.49 -3.91
C ALA A 48 -6.80 -15.55 -4.17
N ALA A 49 -7.90 -15.20 -4.82
CA ALA A 49 -8.96 -16.15 -5.15
C ALA A 49 -8.52 -17.21 -6.18
N ASP A 50 -7.69 -16.84 -7.15
CA ASP A 50 -7.21 -17.75 -8.21
C ASP A 50 -6.08 -18.67 -7.73
N TRP A 51 -5.19 -18.18 -6.84
CA TRP A 51 -3.92 -18.85 -6.51
C TRP A 51 -3.83 -19.41 -5.09
N PHE A 52 -4.83 -19.23 -4.22
CA PHE A 52 -4.80 -19.80 -2.87
C PHE A 52 -4.62 -21.33 -2.87
N PRO A 53 -3.68 -21.91 -2.08
CA PRO A 53 -2.90 -21.32 -0.96
C PRO A 53 -1.48 -20.82 -1.34
N SER A 54 -1.20 -20.55 -2.61
CA SER A 54 0.08 -20.05 -3.13
C SER A 54 0.09 -18.54 -3.39
N GLU A 55 -0.82 -17.79 -2.78
CA GLU A 55 -1.04 -16.36 -2.97
C GLU A 55 0.08 -15.45 -2.43
N ASN A 56 1.07 -16.02 -1.73
CA ASN A 56 2.15 -15.25 -1.12
C ASN A 56 3.17 -14.72 -2.14
N TRP A 57 3.27 -15.30 -3.34
CA TRP A 57 4.15 -14.85 -4.43
C TRP A 57 3.35 -14.27 -5.59
N LEU A 58 3.26 -12.94 -5.65
CA LEU A 58 2.53 -12.23 -6.71
C LEU A 58 3.43 -12.08 -7.94
N TYR A 59 3.38 -13.08 -8.82
CA TYR A 59 4.09 -13.07 -10.10
C TYR A 59 3.72 -11.88 -11.03
N PRO A 60 2.48 -11.33 -11.02
CA PRO A 60 2.10 -10.29 -11.96
C PRO A 60 2.82 -8.95 -11.82
N TRP A 61 3.34 -8.57 -10.64
CA TRP A 61 3.98 -7.26 -10.43
C TRP A 61 5.46 -7.37 -10.15
N ALA A 62 6.20 -6.31 -10.51
CA ALA A 62 7.60 -6.12 -10.11
C ALA A 62 8.55 -7.28 -10.48
N ALA A 63 8.26 -8.00 -11.58
CA ALA A 63 8.92 -9.26 -11.93
C ALA A 63 8.75 -10.42 -10.90
N GLY A 64 7.78 -10.30 -9.99
CA GLY A 64 7.50 -11.21 -8.88
C GLY A 64 7.83 -10.56 -7.53
N MET A 65 6.87 -10.58 -6.60
CA MET A 65 7.04 -10.01 -5.26
C MET A 65 6.32 -10.82 -4.17
N PRO A 66 6.86 -10.88 -2.93
CA PRO A 66 6.19 -11.48 -1.78
C PRO A 66 5.04 -10.59 -1.27
N THR A 67 3.92 -10.53 -1.99
CA THR A 67 2.86 -9.53 -1.77
C THR A 67 2.36 -9.46 -0.32
N PHE A 68 2.05 -10.60 0.30
CA PHE A 68 1.52 -10.62 1.67
C PHE A 68 2.60 -10.66 2.76
N GLY A 69 3.87 -10.71 2.35
CA GLY A 69 5.00 -10.39 3.22
C GLY A 69 5.20 -8.89 3.42
N THR A 70 4.70 -8.06 2.49
CA THR A 70 4.87 -6.60 2.50
C THR A 70 3.57 -5.81 2.47
N TYR A 71 2.43 -6.47 2.29
CA TYR A 71 1.09 -5.86 2.28
C TYR A 71 0.12 -6.67 3.15
N PRO A 72 -0.88 -6.05 3.80
CA PRO A 72 -1.83 -6.76 4.66
C PRO A 72 -2.63 -7.85 3.93
N ALA A 73 -2.68 -9.06 4.49
CA ALA A 73 -3.32 -10.22 3.83
C ALA A 73 -4.81 -10.39 4.16
N LEU A 74 -5.24 -10.03 5.37
CA LEU A 74 -6.55 -10.43 5.88
C LEU A 74 -7.74 -10.04 4.99
N PRO A 75 -7.83 -8.81 4.45
CA PRO A 75 -8.98 -8.38 3.64
C PRO A 75 -9.14 -9.23 2.38
N TYR A 76 -8.03 -9.76 1.84
CA TYR A 76 -8.02 -10.57 0.63
C TYR A 76 -8.34 -12.03 0.95
N LEU A 77 -7.76 -12.58 2.02
CA LEU A 77 -7.98 -13.97 2.42
C LEU A 77 -9.44 -14.23 2.85
N ILE A 78 -10.05 -13.32 3.62
CA ILE A 78 -11.47 -13.47 4.01
C ILE A 78 -12.42 -13.30 2.81
N SER A 79 -11.94 -12.73 1.71
CA SER A 79 -12.72 -12.42 0.52
C SER A 79 -12.63 -13.50 -0.56
N ILE A 80 -11.79 -14.54 -0.40
CA ILE A 80 -11.61 -15.60 -1.41
C ILE A 80 -12.96 -16.22 -1.84
N ILE A 81 -13.80 -16.62 -0.88
CA ILE A 81 -15.10 -17.24 -1.17
C ILE A 81 -16.04 -16.22 -1.85
N PRO A 82 -16.27 -15.01 -1.30
CA PRO A 82 -17.05 -13.98 -1.99
C PRO A 82 -16.57 -13.67 -3.41
N VAL A 83 -15.26 -13.54 -3.65
CA VAL A 83 -14.71 -13.26 -4.98
C VAL A 83 -15.07 -14.37 -5.97
N ARG A 84 -14.95 -15.64 -5.55
CA ARG A 84 -15.31 -16.78 -6.41
C ARG A 84 -16.81 -16.87 -6.69
N LEU A 85 -17.67 -16.37 -5.79
CA LEU A 85 -19.13 -16.43 -5.93
C LEU A 85 -19.72 -15.23 -6.68
N PHE A 86 -19.18 -14.03 -6.46
CA PHE A 86 -19.78 -12.77 -6.89
C PHE A 86 -18.86 -11.91 -7.78
N GLY A 87 -17.59 -12.30 -7.93
CA GLY A 87 -16.57 -11.50 -8.61
C GLY A 87 -15.88 -10.50 -7.69
N ALA A 88 -14.71 -10.01 -8.13
CA ALA A 88 -13.86 -9.11 -7.34
C ALA A 88 -14.49 -7.73 -7.10
N GLU A 89 -15.14 -7.15 -8.12
CA GLU A 89 -15.76 -5.82 -8.05
C GLU A 89 -16.90 -5.77 -7.03
N THR A 90 -17.89 -6.66 -7.16
CA THR A 90 -19.01 -6.76 -6.22
C THR A 90 -18.53 -7.08 -4.80
N THR A 91 -17.51 -7.92 -4.67
CA THR A 91 -16.91 -8.24 -3.36
C THR A 91 -16.28 -7.01 -2.74
N LEU A 92 -15.50 -6.22 -3.49
CA LEU A 92 -14.81 -5.04 -2.97
C LEU A 92 -15.81 -3.97 -2.51
N ILE A 93 -16.85 -3.70 -3.30
CA ILE A 93 -17.94 -2.78 -2.94
C ILE A 93 -18.67 -3.26 -1.68
N SER A 94 -19.02 -4.55 -1.62
CA SER A 94 -19.70 -5.14 -0.47
C SER A 94 -18.84 -5.08 0.78
N LEU A 95 -17.54 -5.35 0.65
CA LEU A 95 -16.59 -5.28 1.75
C LEU A 95 -16.45 -3.86 2.27
N ALA A 96 -16.40 -2.86 1.39
CA ALA A 96 -16.36 -1.44 1.75
C ALA A 96 -17.61 -1.02 2.54
N LEU A 97 -18.79 -1.39 2.04
CA LEU A 97 -20.08 -1.11 2.69
C LEU A 97 -20.16 -1.75 4.08
N LEU A 98 -19.86 -3.05 4.17
CA LEU A 98 -19.89 -3.79 5.44
C LEU A 98 -18.86 -3.24 6.43
N ALA A 99 -17.65 -2.91 5.96
CA ALA A 99 -16.60 -2.34 6.79
C ALA A 99 -16.97 -0.95 7.31
N MET A 100 -17.55 -0.08 6.49
CA MET A 100 -17.98 1.25 6.88
C MET A 100 -19.14 1.20 7.89
N MET A 101 -20.13 0.31 7.68
CA MET A 101 -21.18 0.05 8.66
C MET A 101 -20.60 -0.49 9.97
N SER A 102 -19.70 -1.46 9.90
CA SER A 102 -19.04 -2.04 11.07
C SER A 102 -18.25 -0.99 11.85
N PHE A 103 -17.53 -0.12 11.14
CA PHE A 103 -16.75 0.97 11.74
C PHE A 103 -17.65 1.91 12.55
N LEU A 104 -18.73 2.41 11.96
CA LEU A 104 -19.59 3.41 12.59
C LEU A 104 -20.49 2.80 13.68
N LEU A 105 -20.93 1.56 13.52
CA LEU A 105 -21.66 0.83 14.57
C LEU A 105 -20.74 0.50 15.76
N GLY A 106 -19.50 0.09 15.49
CA GLY A 106 -18.49 -0.14 16.52
C GLY A 106 -18.15 1.15 17.28
N LEU A 107 -18.01 2.27 16.55
CA LEU A 107 -17.76 3.59 17.14
C LEU A 107 -18.94 4.03 18.04
N TYR A 108 -20.17 3.88 17.55
CA TYR A 108 -21.38 4.13 18.34
C TYR A 108 -21.40 3.26 19.61
N ALA A 109 -21.16 1.95 19.49
CA ALA A 109 -21.19 1.03 20.62
C ALA A 109 -20.10 1.37 21.67
N PHE A 110 -18.89 1.66 21.21
CA PHE A 110 -17.77 2.11 22.05
C PHE A 110 -18.14 3.38 22.82
N LEU A 111 -18.59 4.42 22.12
CA LEU A 111 -18.91 5.71 22.74
C LEU A 111 -20.12 5.61 23.67
N ALA A 112 -21.15 4.85 23.30
CA ALA A 112 -22.34 4.67 24.12
C ALA A 112 -21.99 4.03 25.47
N LEU A 113 -21.07 3.06 25.46
CA LEU A 113 -20.56 2.42 26.66
C LEU A 113 -19.62 3.35 27.46
N ALA A 114 -18.63 3.95 26.79
CA ALA A 114 -17.57 4.72 27.45
C ALA A 114 -18.06 6.06 28.01
N THR A 115 -19.03 6.70 27.35
CA THR A 115 -19.61 7.98 27.79
C THR A 115 -20.88 7.81 28.62
N ARG A 116 -21.51 6.62 28.59
CA ARG A 116 -22.85 6.35 29.12
C ARG A 116 -23.94 7.26 28.52
N SER A 117 -23.69 7.85 27.35
CA SER A 117 -24.61 8.74 26.65
C SER A 117 -24.84 8.26 25.22
N ARG A 118 -26.01 7.64 24.99
CA ARG A 118 -26.43 7.16 23.67
C ARG A 118 -26.58 8.28 22.65
N LEU A 119 -27.08 9.43 23.09
CA LEU A 119 -27.25 10.60 22.22
C LEU A 119 -25.89 11.15 21.78
N ALA A 120 -24.92 11.24 22.70
CA ALA A 120 -23.57 11.70 22.36
C ALA A 120 -22.89 10.73 21.37
N ALA A 121 -23.05 9.42 21.60
CA ALA A 121 -22.52 8.38 20.73
C ALA A 121 -23.18 8.40 19.34
N PHE A 122 -24.49 8.56 19.29
CA PHE A 122 -25.24 8.67 18.02
C PHE A 122 -24.80 9.89 17.23
N LEU A 123 -24.74 11.07 17.87
CA LEU A 123 -24.29 12.30 17.22
C LEU A 123 -22.85 12.18 16.70
N ALA A 124 -21.94 11.59 17.47
CA ALA A 124 -20.58 11.34 16.99
C ALA A 124 -20.55 10.41 15.77
N ALA A 125 -21.30 9.31 15.79
CA ALA A 125 -21.37 8.39 14.66
C ALA A 125 -21.93 9.07 13.41
N ILE A 126 -22.99 9.88 13.54
CA ILE A 126 -23.55 10.65 12.41
C ILE A 126 -22.56 11.69 11.89
N VAL A 127 -21.92 12.46 12.77
CA VAL A 127 -20.90 13.46 12.39
C VAL A 127 -19.79 12.81 11.56
N VAL A 128 -19.26 11.67 12.02
CA VAL A 128 -18.23 10.93 11.28
C VAL A 128 -18.80 10.38 9.96
N ALA A 129 -19.97 9.76 9.98
CA ALA A 129 -20.61 9.19 8.79
C ALA A 129 -20.92 10.24 7.70
N THR A 130 -21.10 11.50 8.07
CA THR A 130 -21.38 12.61 7.14
C THR A 130 -20.14 13.43 6.76
N SER A 131 -18.97 13.09 7.29
CA SER A 131 -17.72 13.77 6.97
C SER A 131 -17.12 13.20 5.69
N MET A 132 -16.97 14.00 4.64
CA MET A 132 -16.40 13.54 3.36
C MET A 132 -14.95 13.08 3.49
N ALA A 133 -14.20 13.57 4.48
CA ALA A 133 -12.86 13.08 4.82
C ALA A 133 -12.82 11.57 5.14
N VAL A 134 -13.96 10.97 5.55
CA VAL A 134 -14.09 9.51 5.74
C VAL A 134 -14.37 8.79 4.43
N TRP A 135 -15.07 9.45 3.52
CA TRP A 135 -15.49 8.87 2.24
C TRP A 135 -14.41 8.91 1.18
N THR A 136 -13.50 9.89 1.22
CA THR A 136 -12.37 9.98 0.27
C THR A 136 -11.56 8.69 0.23
N TRP A 137 -11.45 7.95 1.35
CA TRP A 137 -10.78 6.66 1.37
C TRP A 137 -11.42 5.58 0.50
N ILE A 138 -12.72 5.67 0.18
CA ILE A 138 -13.37 4.76 -0.78
C ILE A 138 -13.57 5.43 -2.13
N VAL A 139 -13.97 6.70 -2.19
CA VAL A 139 -14.37 7.31 -3.48
C VAL A 139 -13.24 8.01 -4.23
N HIS A 140 -12.18 8.46 -3.54
CA HIS A 140 -11.06 9.17 -4.15
C HIS A 140 -9.78 8.34 -4.12
N ASP A 141 -9.33 7.94 -2.94
CA ASP A 141 -8.07 7.22 -2.76
C ASP A 141 -8.23 5.73 -3.13
N GLY A 142 -9.37 5.12 -2.78
CA GLY A 142 -9.61 3.69 -3.00
C GLY A 142 -8.81 2.78 -2.06
N VAL A 143 -8.45 3.26 -0.86
CA VAL A 143 -7.66 2.54 0.16
C VAL A 143 -8.51 1.58 1.00
N TYR A 144 -9.20 0.64 0.35
CA TYR A 144 -10.20 -0.26 0.95
C TYR A 144 -9.69 -1.03 2.17
N ALA A 145 -8.42 -1.45 2.17
CA ALA A 145 -7.81 -2.14 3.30
C ALA A 145 -7.84 -1.33 4.61
N ARG A 146 -7.74 0.01 4.52
CA ARG A 146 -7.83 0.91 5.69
C ARG A 146 -9.22 0.91 6.30
N ILE A 147 -10.28 0.95 5.48
CA ILE A 147 -11.66 0.97 6.01
C ILE A 147 -12.06 -0.39 6.59
N VAL A 148 -11.59 -1.50 6.02
CA VAL A 148 -11.71 -2.83 6.64
C VAL A 148 -11.03 -2.84 8.02
N ALA A 149 -9.82 -2.29 8.12
CA ALA A 149 -9.12 -2.15 9.38
C ALA A 149 -9.92 -1.29 10.39
N CYS A 150 -10.51 -0.17 9.97
CA CYS A 150 -11.39 0.65 10.81
C CYS A 150 -12.58 -0.13 11.35
N GLY A 151 -13.18 -1.00 10.52
CA GLY A 151 -14.26 -1.90 10.91
C GLY A 151 -13.89 -2.75 12.12
N PHE A 152 -12.76 -3.46 12.05
CA PHE A 152 -12.25 -4.25 13.19
C PHE A 152 -11.81 -3.36 14.36
N GLY A 153 -11.15 -2.24 14.07
CA GLY A 153 -10.56 -1.37 15.09
C GLY A 153 -11.61 -0.72 16.00
N ALA A 154 -12.73 -0.28 15.44
CA ALA A 154 -13.81 0.29 16.26
C ALA A 154 -14.47 -0.75 17.18
N TRP A 155 -14.62 -1.99 16.72
CA TRP A 155 -15.05 -3.09 17.59
C TRP A 155 -13.99 -3.48 18.61
N ALA A 156 -12.70 -3.33 18.29
CA ALA A 156 -11.62 -3.52 19.26
C ALA A 156 -11.74 -2.50 20.41
N TRP A 157 -12.04 -1.23 20.10
CA TRP A 157 -12.32 -0.21 21.12
C TRP A 157 -13.53 -0.57 21.97
N TYR A 158 -14.63 -1.03 21.35
CA TYR A 158 -15.81 -1.47 22.09
C TYR A 158 -15.49 -2.67 23.01
N ALA A 159 -14.87 -3.73 22.49
CA ALA A 159 -14.50 -4.92 23.24
C ALA A 159 -13.55 -4.59 24.39
N HIS A 160 -12.58 -3.68 24.15
CA HIS A 160 -11.68 -3.18 25.18
C HIS A 160 -12.43 -2.46 26.31
N GLU A 161 -13.38 -1.58 26.01
CA GLU A 161 -14.20 -0.93 27.04
C GLU A 161 -15.13 -1.90 27.76
N ARG A 162 -15.65 -2.93 27.07
CA ARG A 162 -16.42 -4.01 27.72
C ARG A 162 -15.56 -4.80 28.68
N TRP A 163 -14.32 -5.13 28.30
CA TRP A 163 -13.35 -5.74 29.20
C TRP A 163 -13.07 -4.83 30.40
N ARG A 164 -12.77 -3.55 30.21
CA ARG A 164 -12.55 -2.61 31.33
C ARG A 164 -13.73 -2.49 32.29
N ALA A 165 -14.95 -2.58 31.78
CA ALA A 165 -16.17 -2.48 32.57
C ALA A 165 -16.56 -3.77 33.30
N SER A 166 -16.14 -4.94 32.81
CA SER A 166 -16.57 -6.25 33.32
C SER A 166 -15.46 -7.13 33.88
N ASP A 167 -14.19 -6.77 33.62
CA ASP A 167 -12.98 -7.57 33.85
C ASP A 167 -13.02 -8.99 33.23
N SER A 168 -13.88 -9.20 32.23
CA SER A 168 -14.04 -10.50 31.57
C SER A 168 -12.87 -10.84 30.65
N ARG A 169 -12.27 -12.02 30.87
CA ARG A 169 -11.22 -12.58 30.00
C ARG A 169 -11.69 -12.79 28.56
N GLY A 170 -12.97 -13.10 28.35
CA GLY A 170 -13.52 -13.26 27.00
C GLY A 170 -13.45 -11.96 26.19
N TRP A 171 -13.81 -10.83 26.82
CA TRP A 171 -13.71 -9.52 26.16
C TRP A 171 -12.26 -9.07 25.93
N LEU A 172 -11.34 -9.46 26.80
CA LEU A 172 -9.90 -9.25 26.57
C LEU A 172 -9.41 -9.99 25.31
N VAL A 173 -9.76 -11.27 25.17
CA VAL A 173 -9.38 -12.08 24.00
C VAL A 173 -10.01 -11.52 22.73
N VAL A 174 -11.30 -11.14 22.77
CA VAL A 174 -11.97 -10.51 21.62
C VAL A 174 -11.31 -9.19 21.24
N ALA A 175 -10.96 -8.34 22.21
CA ALA A 175 -10.26 -7.09 21.94
C ALA A 175 -8.88 -7.33 21.29
N ALA A 176 -8.12 -8.30 21.80
CA ALA A 176 -6.82 -8.66 21.23
C ALA A 176 -6.94 -9.24 19.81
N ALA A 177 -7.92 -10.11 19.57
CA ALA A 177 -8.17 -10.70 18.25
C ALA A 177 -8.61 -9.63 17.23
N LEU A 178 -9.46 -8.69 17.63
CA LEU A 178 -9.87 -7.58 16.77
C LEU A 178 -8.71 -6.62 16.48
N LEU A 179 -7.85 -6.32 17.47
CA LEU A 179 -6.63 -5.55 17.23
C LEU A 179 -5.68 -6.26 16.25
N ALA A 180 -5.50 -7.56 16.42
CA ALA A 180 -4.72 -8.37 15.49
C ALA A 180 -5.32 -8.34 14.07
N ALA A 181 -6.65 -8.45 13.95
CA ALA A 181 -7.35 -8.32 12.67
C ALA A 181 -7.22 -6.91 12.05
N THR A 182 -7.22 -5.85 12.87
CA THR A 182 -6.93 -4.48 12.40
C THR A 182 -5.53 -4.38 11.83
N VAL A 183 -4.51 -4.88 12.54
CA VAL A 183 -3.11 -4.88 12.05
C VAL A 183 -2.98 -5.71 10.78
N ALA A 184 -3.60 -6.89 10.75
CA ALA A 184 -3.60 -7.78 9.59
C ALA A 184 -4.41 -7.26 8.39
N SER A 185 -5.25 -6.24 8.61
CA SER A 185 -5.96 -5.51 7.55
C SER A 185 -5.21 -4.29 7.07
N HIS A 186 -4.57 -3.54 7.98
CA HIS A 186 -3.69 -2.43 7.64
C HIS A 186 -2.82 -2.04 8.84
N ALA A 187 -1.49 -2.12 8.71
CA ALA A 187 -0.54 -1.90 9.82
C ALA A 187 -0.67 -0.50 10.48
N PHE A 188 -0.70 0.57 9.67
CA PHE A 188 -0.86 1.94 10.20
C PHE A 188 -2.17 2.14 10.95
N MET A 189 -3.29 1.62 10.44
CA MET A 189 -4.57 1.66 11.16
C MET A 189 -4.51 0.83 12.44
N GLY A 190 -3.85 -0.33 12.40
CA GLY A 190 -3.54 -1.13 13.57
C GLY A 190 -2.84 -0.31 14.65
N LEU A 191 -1.80 0.45 14.29
CA LEU A 191 -1.07 1.32 15.21
C LEU A 191 -1.98 2.40 15.83
N VAL A 192 -2.82 3.08 15.03
CA VAL A 192 -3.72 4.13 15.53
C VAL A 192 -4.75 3.56 16.51
N PHE A 193 -5.44 2.47 16.14
CA PHE A 193 -6.46 1.86 16.99
C PHE A 193 -5.86 1.23 18.25
N ALA A 194 -4.71 0.54 18.12
CA ALA A 194 -3.97 0.00 19.26
C ALA A 194 -3.43 1.10 20.18
N GLY A 195 -3.00 2.24 19.62
CA GLY A 195 -2.54 3.41 20.38
C GLY A 195 -3.61 3.96 21.31
N VAL A 196 -4.86 4.07 20.85
CA VAL A 196 -5.99 4.48 21.71
C VAL A 196 -6.24 3.45 22.83
N VAL A 197 -6.20 2.14 22.52
CA VAL A 197 -6.32 1.09 23.54
C VAL A 197 -5.18 1.18 24.56
N ALA A 198 -3.96 1.39 24.08
CA ALA A 198 -2.77 1.46 24.91
C ALA A 198 -2.82 2.67 25.85
N LEU A 199 -3.10 3.87 25.33
CA LEU A 199 -3.21 5.09 26.14
C LEU A 199 -4.33 4.98 27.19
N ARG A 200 -5.43 4.30 26.87
CA ARG A 200 -6.53 4.05 27.82
C ARG A 200 -6.21 2.95 28.85
N THR A 201 -5.20 2.12 28.61
CA THR A 201 -4.76 1.02 29.49
C THR A 201 -3.46 1.34 30.23
N LEU A 202 -2.76 2.41 29.86
CA LEU A 202 -1.45 2.80 30.38
C LEU A 202 -1.33 2.77 31.92
N PRO A 203 -2.35 3.16 32.71
CA PRO A 203 -2.29 3.04 34.17
C PRO A 203 -2.21 1.59 34.71
N ARG A 204 -2.39 0.58 33.86
CA ARG A 204 -2.39 -0.85 34.20
C ARG A 204 -1.40 -1.60 33.32
N LEU A 205 -0.10 -1.44 33.58
CA LEU A 205 0.98 -1.96 32.75
C LEU A 205 0.89 -3.48 32.48
N PHE A 206 0.55 -4.30 33.48
CA PHE A 206 0.34 -5.74 33.27
C PHE A 206 -0.84 -6.04 32.35
N ALA A 207 -1.91 -5.25 32.43
CA ALA A 207 -3.08 -5.41 31.59
C ALA A 207 -2.76 -4.98 30.14
N LEU A 208 -1.96 -3.93 29.98
CA LEU A 208 -1.42 -3.48 28.69
C LEU A 208 -0.51 -4.56 28.07
N ALA A 209 0.41 -5.13 28.86
CA ALA A 209 1.29 -6.21 28.40
C ALA A 209 0.50 -7.45 27.95
N ARG A 210 -0.59 -7.80 28.66
CA ARG A 210 -1.46 -8.94 28.29
C ARG A 210 -2.18 -8.70 26.96
N ILE A 211 -2.87 -7.57 26.81
CA ILE A 211 -3.62 -7.30 25.57
C ILE A 211 -2.67 -7.10 24.38
N GLY A 212 -1.56 -6.38 24.59
CA GLY A 212 -0.54 -6.15 23.57
C GLY A 212 0.16 -7.44 23.17
N GLY A 213 0.62 -8.23 24.13
CA GLY A 213 1.26 -9.52 23.87
C GLY A 213 0.33 -10.48 23.13
N LEU A 214 -0.94 -10.58 23.55
CA LEU A 214 -1.90 -11.46 22.87
C LEU A 214 -2.20 -10.97 21.45
N ALA A 215 -2.39 -9.66 21.24
CA ALA A 215 -2.62 -9.10 19.90
C ALA A 215 -1.41 -9.32 18.97
N LEU A 216 -0.18 -9.15 19.48
CA LEU A 216 1.04 -9.40 18.72
C LEU A 216 1.22 -10.88 18.37
N LEU A 217 0.91 -11.80 19.29
CA LEU A 217 0.96 -13.24 19.05
C LEU A 217 -0.07 -13.69 18.01
N ILE A 218 -1.33 -13.24 18.13
CA ILE A 218 -2.39 -13.58 17.17
C ILE A 218 -2.08 -12.95 15.80
N GLY A 219 -1.58 -11.72 15.79
CA GLY A 219 -1.26 -10.98 14.57
C GLY A 219 0.09 -11.34 13.94
N ALA A 220 0.88 -12.24 14.54
CA ALA A 220 2.25 -12.56 14.10
C ALA A 220 2.36 -12.85 12.60
N PRO A 221 1.46 -13.63 11.96
CA PRO A 221 1.53 -13.87 10.52
C PRO A 221 1.49 -12.60 9.65
N ALA A 222 0.91 -11.51 10.15
CA ALA A 222 0.74 -10.27 9.40
C ALA A 222 1.87 -9.25 9.57
N TRP A 223 2.64 -9.29 10.66
CA TRP A 223 3.71 -8.31 10.91
C TRP A 223 5.10 -8.93 10.99
N LEU A 224 5.21 -10.22 11.37
CA LEU A 224 6.50 -10.88 11.51
C LEU A 224 7.27 -11.02 10.19
N PRO A 225 6.63 -11.37 9.04
CA PRO A 225 7.34 -11.43 7.77
C PRO A 225 7.96 -10.09 7.38
N ALA A 226 7.21 -9.00 7.53
CA ALA A 226 7.70 -7.65 7.26
C ALA A 226 8.84 -7.23 8.20
N ALA A 227 8.75 -7.59 9.48
CA ALA A 227 9.81 -7.32 10.45
C ALA A 227 11.10 -8.14 10.18
N ALA A 228 10.95 -9.38 9.72
CA ALA A 228 12.07 -10.30 9.49
C ALA A 228 12.76 -10.11 8.14
N SER A 229 12.03 -9.69 7.11
CA SER A 229 12.56 -9.60 5.74
C SER A 229 13.50 -8.41 5.53
N GLY A 230 13.42 -7.37 6.37
CA GLY A 230 14.04 -6.07 6.09
C GLY A 230 13.54 -5.42 4.78
N ALA A 231 12.62 -6.10 4.07
CA ALA A 231 12.10 -5.74 2.77
C ALA A 231 10.90 -4.83 3.00
N GLY A 232 11.13 -3.54 2.87
CA GLY A 232 10.11 -2.51 3.03
C GLY A 232 10.29 -1.78 4.34
N SER A 233 11.02 -0.68 4.27
CA SER A 233 10.86 0.39 5.23
C SER A 233 9.40 0.87 5.17
N PHE A 234 8.51 0.33 6.02
CA PHE A 234 7.23 0.98 6.34
C PHE A 234 7.48 2.46 6.72
N PHE A 235 8.68 2.75 7.22
CA PHE A 235 9.26 4.06 7.44
C PHE A 235 10.28 4.41 6.33
N GLY A 236 9.80 4.64 5.11
CA GLY A 236 10.63 5.04 3.97
C GLY A 236 10.54 6.55 3.72
N ALA A 237 11.69 7.22 3.63
CA ALA A 237 11.81 8.63 3.30
C ALA A 237 11.63 8.86 1.79
N PHE A 238 10.44 8.60 1.25
CA PHE A 238 10.15 9.00 -0.13
C PHE A 238 9.51 10.38 -0.14
N HIS A 239 10.31 11.35 -0.55
CA HIS A 239 10.00 12.78 -0.59
C HIS A 239 9.27 13.13 -1.89
N GLY A 240 7.93 13.10 -1.85
CA GLY A 240 7.10 13.80 -2.85
C GLY A 240 6.98 15.29 -2.53
N ALA A 241 6.59 16.10 -3.51
CA ALA A 241 6.21 17.49 -3.26
C ALA A 241 5.04 17.52 -2.26
N GLN A 242 5.26 18.08 -1.06
CA GLN A 242 4.24 18.12 -0.02
C GLN A 242 3.16 19.14 -0.39
N VAL A 243 1.92 18.69 -0.47
CA VAL A 243 0.79 19.57 -0.77
C VAL A 243 0.43 20.38 0.48
N LEU A 244 0.40 21.70 0.34
CA LEU A 244 -0.03 22.58 1.42
C LEU A 244 -1.51 22.36 1.73
N SER A 245 -1.84 22.06 2.98
CA SER A 245 -3.23 21.96 3.42
C SER A 245 -3.80 23.35 3.67
N PRO A 246 -4.87 23.75 2.96
CA PRO A 246 -5.52 25.02 3.22
C PRO A 246 -6.42 24.86 4.46
N ILE A 247 -6.57 25.92 5.25
CA ILE A 247 -7.18 25.82 6.59
C ILE A 247 -8.64 25.34 6.54
N GLU A 248 -9.33 25.62 5.43
CA GLU A 248 -10.73 25.32 5.22
C GLU A 248 -11.05 23.83 5.14
N VAL A 249 -10.06 22.93 4.99
CA VAL A 249 -10.27 21.47 5.05
C VAL A 249 -10.91 21.03 6.37
N LEU A 250 -10.78 21.83 7.43
CA LEU A 250 -11.36 21.55 8.75
C LEU A 250 -12.88 21.81 8.84
N TRP A 251 -13.48 22.53 7.90
CA TRP A 251 -14.93 22.85 7.94
C TRP A 251 -15.67 22.80 6.61
N VAL A 252 -14.96 22.78 5.48
CA VAL A 252 -15.60 22.67 4.16
C VAL A 252 -16.29 21.32 4.01
N PRO A 253 -17.53 21.28 3.45
CA PRO A 253 -18.29 20.03 3.29
C PRO A 253 -17.59 18.91 2.52
N ALA A 254 -16.67 19.24 1.60
CA ALA A 254 -15.87 18.28 0.83
C ALA A 254 -14.77 17.56 1.65
N HIS A 255 -14.52 17.97 2.89
CA HIS A 255 -13.54 17.36 3.80
C HIS A 255 -14.16 17.05 5.16
N VAL A 256 -13.67 17.65 6.25
CA VAL A 256 -14.16 17.38 7.62
C VAL A 256 -15.64 17.78 7.76
N GLY A 257 -16.04 18.86 7.10
CA GLY A 257 -17.41 19.38 7.11
C GLY A 257 -17.78 20.16 8.39
N PRO A 258 -18.90 20.90 8.37
CA PRO A 258 -19.26 21.81 9.47
C PRO A 258 -19.76 21.11 10.73
N ALA A 259 -20.23 19.86 10.63
CA ALA A 259 -20.85 19.15 11.75
C ALA A 259 -19.86 18.82 12.88
N ALA A 260 -18.61 18.44 12.55
CA ALA A 260 -17.56 18.15 13.53
C ALA A 260 -17.12 19.37 14.34
N PRO A 261 -16.72 20.51 13.74
CA PRO A 261 -16.36 21.71 14.50
C PRO A 261 -17.54 22.27 15.30
N LEU A 262 -18.77 22.22 14.78
CA LEU A 262 -19.96 22.63 15.54
C LEU A 262 -20.17 21.75 16.78
N PHE A 263 -20.15 20.42 16.61
CA PHE A 263 -20.33 19.51 17.74
C PHE A 263 -19.21 19.66 18.77
N PHE A 264 -17.97 19.80 18.31
CA PHE A 264 -16.81 20.05 19.16
C PHE A 264 -16.93 21.36 19.94
N ALA A 265 -17.28 22.47 19.28
CA ALA A 265 -17.44 23.78 19.91
C ALA A 265 -18.53 23.76 21.00
N PHE A 266 -19.71 23.22 20.70
CA PHE A 266 -20.79 23.12 21.69
C PHE A 266 -20.40 22.26 22.89
N ALA A 267 -19.79 21.10 22.63
CA ALA A 267 -19.51 20.12 23.67
C ALA A 267 -18.33 20.51 24.54
N VAL A 268 -17.20 20.90 23.94
CA VAL A 268 -15.97 21.26 24.66
C VAL A 268 -16.15 22.64 25.32
N GLY A 269 -16.68 23.62 24.59
CA GLY A 269 -17.00 24.94 25.13
C GLY A 269 -17.96 24.85 26.32
N GLY A 270 -19.03 24.06 26.20
CA GLY A 270 -19.96 23.78 27.30
C GLY A 270 -19.29 23.09 28.49
N SER A 271 -18.40 22.11 28.26
CA SER A 271 -17.66 21.43 29.33
C SER A 271 -16.73 22.39 30.08
N LEU A 272 -16.02 23.25 29.36
CA LEU A 272 -15.12 24.25 29.93
C LEU A 272 -15.90 25.32 30.70
N ALA A 273 -17.00 25.83 30.14
CA ALA A 273 -17.88 26.79 30.81
C ALA A 273 -18.44 26.23 32.14
N LEU A 274 -18.72 24.93 32.18
CA LEU A 274 -19.16 24.22 33.39
C LEU A 274 -18.01 23.75 34.29
N ARG A 275 -16.76 24.17 34.02
CA ARG A 275 -15.54 23.79 34.75
C ARG A 275 -15.35 22.27 34.88
N ARG A 276 -15.82 21.50 33.90
CA ARG A 276 -15.63 20.05 33.81
C ARG A 276 -14.36 19.76 33.03
N ARG A 277 -13.50 18.88 33.56
CA ARG A 277 -12.27 18.44 32.86
C ARG A 277 -12.62 17.90 31.47
N PRO A 278 -12.11 18.47 30.37
CA PRO A 278 -12.37 17.97 29.04
C PRO A 278 -11.77 16.57 28.85
N PRO A 279 -12.20 15.80 27.84
CA PRO A 279 -11.56 14.54 27.49
C PRO A 279 -10.17 14.78 26.90
N ALA A 280 -9.15 14.80 27.78
CA ALA A 280 -7.78 15.14 27.41
C ALA A 280 -7.22 14.26 26.29
N LEU A 281 -7.47 12.94 26.32
CA LEU A 281 -6.94 12.02 25.32
C LEU A 281 -7.38 12.39 23.89
N PHE A 282 -8.68 12.39 23.61
CA PHE A 282 -9.17 12.64 22.25
C PHE A 282 -8.94 14.09 21.80
N LEU A 283 -8.93 15.05 22.73
CA LEU A 283 -8.55 16.43 22.41
C LEU A 283 -7.09 16.53 21.95
N VAL A 284 -6.16 15.87 22.66
CA VAL A 284 -4.75 15.80 22.26
C VAL A 284 -4.60 15.10 20.92
N LEU A 285 -5.28 13.98 20.70
CA LEU A 285 -5.23 13.28 19.41
C LEU A 285 -5.79 14.12 18.26
N THR A 286 -6.85 14.90 18.47
CA THR A 286 -7.35 15.86 17.49
C THR A 286 -6.32 16.94 17.17
N VAL A 287 -5.66 17.50 18.19
CA VAL A 287 -4.61 18.51 18.01
C VAL A 287 -3.43 17.93 17.25
N LEU A 288 -2.97 16.72 17.59
CA LEU A 288 -1.89 16.05 16.87
C LEU A 288 -2.26 15.78 15.41
N ALA A 289 -3.49 15.34 15.13
CA ALA A 289 -3.96 15.16 13.76
C ALA A 289 -4.00 16.49 12.97
N ILE A 290 -4.46 17.58 13.60
CA ILE A 290 -4.43 18.92 12.99
C ILE A 290 -2.99 19.37 12.73
N LEU A 291 -2.09 19.20 13.71
CA LEU A 291 -0.67 19.56 13.55
C LEU A 291 -0.02 18.77 12.41
N TYR A 292 -0.37 17.49 12.23
CA TYR A 292 0.11 16.70 11.10
C TYR A 292 -0.42 17.22 9.76
N VAL A 293 -1.73 17.50 9.66
CA VAL A 293 -2.36 18.08 8.45
C VAL A 293 -1.64 19.37 8.03
N PHE A 294 -1.29 20.23 8.98
CA PHE A 294 -0.67 21.53 8.70
C PHE A 294 0.85 21.54 8.83
N ALA A 295 1.51 20.41 9.10
CA ALA A 295 2.97 20.36 9.24
C ALA A 295 3.72 20.94 8.01
N PRO A 296 3.32 20.63 6.75
CA PRO A 296 3.90 21.28 5.59
C PRO A 296 3.68 22.81 5.60
N SER A 297 2.45 23.25 5.89
CA SER A 297 2.07 24.68 5.91
C SER A 297 2.77 25.47 7.03
N LEU A 298 3.23 24.79 8.08
CA LEU A 298 3.99 25.36 9.18
C LEU A 298 5.52 25.33 8.93
N GLY A 299 5.96 24.80 7.78
CA GLY A 299 7.38 24.69 7.45
C GLY A 299 8.12 23.67 8.31
N ILE A 300 7.43 22.70 8.89
CA ILE A 300 8.07 21.61 9.64
C ILE A 300 8.79 20.71 8.61
N PRO A 301 10.09 20.40 8.81
CA PRO A 301 10.79 19.44 7.97
C PRO A 301 10.07 18.08 7.95
N ASP A 302 9.89 17.53 6.75
CA ASP A 302 9.21 16.23 6.54
C ASP A 302 9.84 15.07 7.31
N GLU A 303 11.16 15.07 7.47
CA GLU A 303 11.90 14.13 8.32
C GLU A 303 11.41 14.06 9.77
N LEU A 304 10.70 15.08 10.27
CA LEU A 304 10.18 15.14 11.64
C LEU A 304 8.76 14.63 11.79
N TYR A 305 7.96 14.57 10.71
CA TYR A 305 6.55 14.21 10.83
C TYR A 305 6.06 13.22 9.77
N TYR A 306 6.63 13.21 8.57
CA TYR A 306 6.07 12.46 7.44
C TYR A 306 6.13 10.95 7.68
N VAL A 307 4.98 10.31 7.58
CA VAL A 307 4.86 8.85 7.61
C VAL A 307 4.59 8.37 6.18
N ASN A 308 5.45 7.49 5.68
CA ASN A 308 5.35 6.98 4.32
C ASN A 308 3.95 6.40 4.02
N GLY A 309 3.36 6.83 2.90
CA GLY A 309 2.02 6.43 2.49
C GLY A 309 0.87 7.11 3.26
N ILE A 310 1.16 8.05 4.17
CA ILE A 310 0.17 8.83 4.91
C ILE A 310 0.38 10.32 4.61
N ASP A 311 -0.22 10.77 3.52
CA ASP A 311 -0.22 12.18 3.16
C ASP A 311 -0.96 13.03 4.22
N PRO A 312 -0.47 14.24 4.57
CA PRO A 312 -1.15 15.15 5.49
C PRO A 312 -2.65 15.33 5.24
N PHE A 313 -3.09 15.42 3.99
CA PHE A 313 -4.51 15.57 3.67
C PHE A 313 -5.34 14.34 4.05
N THR A 314 -4.76 13.14 3.97
CA THR A 314 -5.44 11.88 4.32
C THR A 314 -5.72 11.76 5.83
N VAL A 315 -5.08 12.59 6.67
CA VAL A 315 -5.24 12.62 8.13
C VAL A 315 -6.47 13.43 8.58
N THR A 316 -7.12 14.18 7.69
CA THR A 316 -8.40 14.88 7.99
C THR A 316 -9.50 13.92 8.50
N PHE A 317 -9.45 12.66 8.09
CA PHE A 317 -10.23 11.55 8.66
C PHE A 317 -10.09 11.43 10.18
N PHE A 318 -8.86 11.45 10.70
CA PHE A 318 -8.58 11.36 12.12
C PHE A 318 -9.04 12.60 12.88
N VAL A 319 -8.99 13.78 12.23
CA VAL A 319 -9.59 15.00 12.78
C VAL A 319 -11.08 14.78 13.01
N ALA A 320 -11.82 14.29 12.01
CA ALA A 320 -13.26 14.04 12.12
C ALA A 320 -13.58 13.05 13.26
N ILE A 321 -12.86 11.92 13.35
CA ILE A 321 -13.10 10.90 14.37
C ILE A 321 -12.74 11.38 15.77
N PHE A 322 -11.53 11.89 15.96
CA PHE A 322 -11.07 12.26 17.28
C PHE A 322 -11.81 13.49 17.80
N ALA A 323 -12.16 14.44 16.93
CA ALA A 323 -12.99 15.58 17.30
C ALA A 323 -14.39 15.12 17.70
N ALA A 324 -15.02 14.21 16.94
CA ALA A 324 -16.32 13.65 17.30
C ALA A 324 -16.28 12.85 18.62
N CYS A 325 -15.20 12.11 18.88
CA CYS A 325 -14.99 11.42 20.16
C CYS A 325 -14.84 12.43 21.31
N ALA A 326 -13.98 13.44 21.16
CA ALA A 326 -13.79 14.50 22.15
C ALA A 326 -15.11 15.22 22.44
N ALA A 327 -15.87 15.55 21.40
CA ALA A 327 -17.19 16.15 21.52
C ALA A 327 -18.17 15.23 22.25
N ALA A 328 -18.23 13.92 21.94
CA ALA A 328 -19.10 12.98 22.64
C ALA A 328 -18.82 12.89 24.14
N PHE A 329 -17.53 12.74 24.52
CA PHE A 329 -17.13 12.68 25.93
C PHE A 329 -17.39 14.00 26.67
N ALA A 330 -17.24 15.15 26.00
CA ALA A 330 -17.55 16.45 26.59
C ALA A 330 -19.06 16.66 26.72
N PHE A 331 -19.84 16.37 25.67
CA PHE A 331 -21.30 16.50 25.65
C PHE A 331 -21.97 15.66 26.74
N ALA A 332 -21.48 14.44 26.98
CA ALA A 332 -21.96 13.58 28.06
C ALA A 332 -21.80 14.20 29.46
N LYS A 333 -20.85 15.13 29.65
CA LYS A 333 -20.59 15.81 30.93
C LYS A 333 -21.43 17.06 31.15
N VAL A 334 -21.87 17.72 30.08
CA VAL A 334 -22.52 19.05 30.14
C VAL A 334 -23.90 19.00 30.82
N ARG A 335 -24.60 17.85 30.79
CA ARG A 335 -26.01 17.70 31.24
C ARG A 335 -26.85 18.97 30.92
N PRO A 336 -26.89 19.42 29.64
CA PRO A 336 -27.53 20.68 29.32
C PRO A 336 -29.03 20.64 29.67
N ARG A 337 -29.64 21.80 29.92
CA ARG A 337 -31.11 21.92 29.97
C ARG A 337 -31.68 21.26 28.72
N ARG A 338 -32.79 20.52 28.85
CA ARG A 338 -33.37 19.71 27.75
C ARG A 338 -33.50 20.49 26.44
N VAL A 339 -33.87 21.77 26.52
CA VAL A 339 -33.99 22.67 25.36
C VAL A 339 -32.65 22.92 24.67
N ILE A 340 -31.59 23.23 25.42
CA ILE A 340 -30.24 23.46 24.86
C ILE A 340 -29.71 22.17 24.22
N ALA A 341 -29.91 21.03 24.89
CA ALA A 341 -29.52 19.73 24.35
C ALA A 341 -30.24 19.43 23.04
N LEU A 342 -31.55 19.73 22.96
CA LEU A 342 -32.36 19.55 21.76
C LEU A 342 -31.90 20.46 20.62
N VAL A 343 -31.71 21.76 20.89
CA VAL A 343 -31.25 22.73 19.88
C VAL A 343 -29.87 22.34 19.35
N ALA A 344 -28.92 21.99 20.21
CA ALA A 344 -27.60 21.55 19.79
C ALA A 344 -27.67 20.25 18.96
N THR A 345 -28.53 19.30 19.35
CA THR A 345 -28.75 18.05 18.60
C THR A 345 -29.30 18.35 17.20
N ILE A 346 -30.35 19.17 17.10
CA ILE A 346 -30.95 19.55 15.81
C ILE A 346 -29.93 20.28 14.93
N ALA A 347 -29.18 21.24 15.50
CA ALA A 347 -28.17 21.97 14.75
C ALA A 347 -27.07 21.05 14.19
N VAL A 348 -26.58 20.10 15.00
CA VAL A 348 -25.57 19.12 14.54
C VAL A 348 -26.14 18.21 13.45
N LEU A 349 -27.38 17.73 13.59
CA LEU A 349 -28.01 16.88 12.58
C LEU A 349 -28.28 17.63 11.26
N ILE A 350 -28.75 18.89 11.33
CA ILE A 350 -28.92 19.73 10.13
C ILE A 350 -27.57 19.96 9.46
N ALA A 351 -26.53 20.31 10.22
CA ALA A 351 -25.18 20.50 9.68
C ALA A 351 -24.61 19.22 9.06
N ALA A 352 -24.91 18.04 9.64
CA ALA A 352 -24.50 16.75 9.13
C ALA A 352 -25.20 16.42 7.80
N VAL A 353 -26.53 16.58 7.73
CA VAL A 353 -27.29 16.33 6.49
C VAL A 353 -26.92 17.32 5.38
N ALA A 354 -26.86 18.61 5.69
CA ALA A 354 -26.46 19.64 4.73
C ALA A 354 -25.00 19.45 4.28
N GLY A 355 -24.11 19.08 5.21
CA GLY A 355 -22.72 18.75 4.94
C GLY A 355 -22.58 17.54 4.03
N ALA A 356 -23.32 16.46 4.29
CA ALA A 356 -23.28 15.27 3.44
C ALA A 356 -23.79 15.55 2.02
N ALA A 357 -24.94 16.24 1.88
CA ALA A 357 -25.51 16.55 0.58
C ALA A 357 -24.61 17.50 -0.23
N SER A 358 -24.16 18.60 0.38
CA SER A 358 -23.29 19.58 -0.30
C SER A 358 -21.88 19.05 -0.53
N GLY A 359 -21.34 18.23 0.38
CA GLY A 359 -20.06 17.57 0.21
C GLY A 359 -20.08 16.58 -0.95
N SER A 360 -21.09 15.70 -0.99
CA SER A 360 -21.21 14.71 -2.08
C SER A 360 -21.37 15.39 -3.44
N ALA A 361 -22.22 16.42 -3.52
CA ALA A 361 -22.38 17.20 -4.75
C ALA A 361 -21.07 17.87 -5.20
N ARG A 362 -20.24 18.33 -4.27
CA ARG A 362 -18.92 18.92 -4.58
C ARG A 362 -17.92 17.87 -5.07
N LEU A 363 -17.87 16.70 -4.43
CA LEU A 363 -16.97 15.62 -4.85
C LEU A 363 -17.33 15.07 -6.24
N ILE A 364 -18.63 14.99 -6.56
CA ILE A 364 -19.10 14.56 -7.89
C ILE A 364 -18.81 15.62 -8.96
N ALA A 365 -18.98 16.91 -8.62
CA ALA A 365 -18.75 18.01 -9.55
C ALA A 365 -17.28 18.43 -9.66
N ALA A 366 -16.40 17.88 -8.82
CA ALA A 366 -14.98 18.16 -8.86
C ALA A 366 -14.33 17.50 -10.09
N GLY A 367 -13.28 18.13 -10.61
CA GLY A 367 -12.37 17.55 -11.60
C GLY A 367 -10.94 17.56 -11.06
N GLY A 368 -10.79 17.17 -9.79
CA GLY A 368 -9.56 17.22 -9.02
C GLY A 368 -9.79 16.94 -7.52
N TYR A 369 -8.70 16.79 -6.77
CA TYR A 369 -8.75 16.35 -5.37
C TYR A 369 -9.58 17.30 -4.45
N PRO A 370 -10.49 16.77 -3.60
CA PRO A 370 -11.04 15.42 -3.62
C PRO A 370 -12.20 15.29 -4.62
N GLU A 371 -12.31 14.13 -5.26
CA GLU A 371 -13.37 13.80 -6.22
C GLU A 371 -13.87 12.35 -6.07
N VAL A 372 -15.03 12.05 -6.67
CA VAL A 372 -15.44 10.66 -6.90
C VAL A 372 -14.68 10.15 -8.13
N TYR A 373 -13.60 9.42 -7.89
CA TYR A 373 -12.74 8.87 -8.93
C TYR A 373 -13.25 7.49 -9.39
N ASP A 374 -13.49 7.34 -10.69
CA ASP A 374 -13.81 6.05 -11.30
C ASP A 374 -12.83 5.79 -12.45
N ALA A 375 -11.92 4.83 -12.24
CA ALA A 375 -10.85 4.51 -13.19
C ALA A 375 -11.36 4.01 -14.57
N THR A 376 -12.66 3.73 -14.71
CA THR A 376 -13.28 3.33 -15.97
C THR A 376 -13.95 4.48 -16.72
N SER A 377 -14.11 5.65 -16.09
CA SER A 377 -14.70 6.83 -16.70
C SER A 377 -13.90 7.34 -17.89
N LEU A 378 -14.60 7.87 -18.90
CA LEU A 378 -13.97 8.46 -20.07
C LEU A 378 -13.14 9.69 -19.67
N GLY A 379 -11.90 9.76 -20.15
CA GLY A 379 -10.97 10.85 -19.84
C GLY A 379 -9.94 10.48 -18.77
N GLU A 380 -10.17 9.40 -18.01
CA GLU A 380 -9.21 8.91 -17.02
C GLU A 380 -8.07 8.13 -17.67
N GLY A 381 -6.84 8.30 -17.15
CA GLY A 381 -5.63 7.63 -17.65
C GLY A 381 -5.76 6.11 -17.73
N PRO A 382 -6.24 5.41 -16.67
CA PRO A 382 -6.50 3.97 -16.73
C PRO A 382 -7.55 3.58 -17.79
N SER A 383 -8.63 4.35 -17.95
CA SER A 383 -9.67 4.07 -18.96
C SER A 383 -9.13 4.23 -20.38
N GLU A 384 -8.35 5.29 -20.61
CA GLU A 384 -7.71 5.52 -21.90
C GLU A 384 -6.72 4.38 -22.23
N SER A 385 -5.84 4.03 -21.29
CA SER A 385 -4.87 2.95 -21.49
C SER A 385 -5.53 1.58 -21.67
N MET A 386 -6.60 1.25 -20.94
CA MET A 386 -7.38 0.02 -21.16
C MET A 386 -7.99 -0.07 -22.57
N ARG A 387 -8.37 1.08 -23.16
CA ARG A 387 -8.95 1.13 -24.50
C ARG A 387 -7.88 1.02 -25.60
N THR A 388 -6.72 1.60 -25.38
CA THR A 388 -5.65 1.70 -26.38
C THR A 388 -4.68 0.52 -26.34
N LEU A 389 -4.43 -0.06 -25.17
CA LEU A 389 -3.51 -1.18 -24.97
C LEU A 389 -4.27 -2.50 -24.91
N ARG A 390 -4.13 -3.32 -25.95
CA ARG A 390 -4.63 -4.70 -25.95
C ARG A 390 -3.54 -5.66 -25.55
N LEU A 391 -3.56 -6.19 -24.34
CA LEU A 391 -2.56 -7.15 -23.87
C LEU A 391 -3.05 -8.60 -23.99
N PRO A 392 -2.19 -9.55 -24.39
CA PRO A 392 -2.52 -10.98 -24.37
C PRO A 392 -2.51 -11.54 -22.94
N ASP A 393 -3.00 -12.76 -22.76
CA ASP A 393 -2.78 -13.56 -21.54
C ASP A 393 -1.50 -14.41 -21.71
N ASP A 394 -0.35 -13.75 -21.82
CA ASP A 394 0.96 -14.37 -22.04
C ASP A 394 1.75 -14.48 -20.73
N LEU A 395 2.04 -15.71 -20.29
CA LEU A 395 2.83 -15.97 -19.08
C LEU A 395 4.33 -16.21 -19.37
N GLU A 396 4.71 -16.29 -20.64
CA GLU A 396 6.09 -16.52 -21.06
C GLU A 396 6.87 -15.20 -21.19
N HIS A 397 6.18 -14.07 -21.32
CA HIS A 397 6.82 -12.76 -21.44
C HIS A 397 6.25 -11.73 -20.47
N ARG A 398 6.90 -10.58 -20.39
CA ARG A 398 6.48 -9.46 -19.55
C ARG A 398 6.13 -8.23 -20.36
N VAL A 399 5.25 -7.40 -19.80
CA VAL A 399 5.02 -6.03 -20.26
C VAL A 399 5.77 -5.05 -19.36
N MET A 400 6.36 -4.03 -19.99
CA MET A 400 7.02 -2.92 -19.29
C MET A 400 6.18 -1.66 -19.50
N PRO A 401 5.22 -1.38 -18.61
CA PRO A 401 4.41 -0.18 -18.71
C PRO A 401 5.21 1.03 -18.24
N ASN A 402 5.04 2.15 -18.93
CA ASN A 402 5.75 3.40 -18.63
C ASN A 402 5.18 4.11 -17.41
N SER A 403 3.86 4.13 -17.26
CA SER A 403 3.17 4.93 -16.24
C SER A 403 2.41 4.08 -15.20
N ALA A 404 2.08 4.71 -14.07
CA ALA A 404 1.22 4.09 -13.07
C ALA A 404 -0.20 3.86 -13.61
N ASP A 405 -0.72 4.80 -14.42
CA ASP A 405 -2.06 4.76 -15.02
C ASP A 405 -2.30 3.46 -15.81
N GLU A 406 -1.30 3.02 -16.58
CA GLU A 406 -1.36 1.76 -17.32
C GLU A 406 -1.19 0.56 -16.38
N SER A 407 -0.22 0.62 -15.48
CA SER A 407 0.18 -0.52 -14.65
C SER A 407 -0.90 -1.01 -13.69
N VAL A 408 -1.69 -0.10 -13.13
CA VAL A 408 -2.68 -0.44 -12.08
C VAL A 408 -3.74 -1.44 -12.55
N TRP A 409 -4.11 -1.44 -13.84
CA TRP A 409 -5.16 -2.33 -14.36
C TRP A 409 -4.64 -3.60 -15.04
N ILE A 410 -3.40 -3.61 -15.54
CA ILE A 410 -2.85 -4.70 -16.37
C ILE A 410 -3.04 -6.05 -15.68
N SER A 411 -2.59 -6.16 -14.42
CA SER A 411 -2.65 -7.41 -13.65
C SER A 411 -4.08 -7.84 -13.26
N TYR A 412 -5.07 -6.95 -13.40
CA TYR A 412 -6.48 -7.28 -13.18
C TYR A 412 -7.13 -7.82 -14.46
N ARG A 413 -6.78 -7.27 -15.63
CA ARG A 413 -7.41 -7.58 -16.93
C ARG A 413 -6.64 -8.60 -17.77
N SER A 414 -5.36 -8.77 -17.50
CA SER A 414 -4.46 -9.67 -18.22
C SER A 414 -3.68 -10.51 -17.22
N ARG A 415 -3.36 -11.74 -17.62
CA ARG A 415 -2.43 -12.62 -16.89
C ARG A 415 -0.98 -12.28 -17.13
N MET A 416 -0.69 -11.42 -18.09
CA MET A 416 0.67 -11.05 -18.47
C MET A 416 1.39 -10.36 -17.32
N PRO A 417 2.52 -10.91 -16.85
CA PRO A 417 3.31 -10.27 -15.81
C PRO A 417 3.85 -8.91 -16.28
N GLN A 418 4.06 -7.99 -15.35
CA GLN A 418 4.64 -6.68 -15.62
C GLN A 418 5.86 -6.37 -14.74
N LEU A 419 6.69 -5.45 -15.23
CA LEU A 419 7.88 -4.98 -14.50
C LEU A 419 7.58 -3.86 -13.51
N ARG A 420 6.48 -3.11 -13.70
CA ARG A 420 6.09 -2.09 -12.75
C ARG A 420 5.44 -2.71 -11.51
N ASP A 421 5.64 -2.06 -10.39
CA ASP A 421 5.14 -2.44 -9.08
C ASP A 421 4.06 -1.48 -8.58
N TYR A 422 3.64 -1.70 -7.33
CA TYR A 422 2.75 -0.81 -6.59
C TYR A 422 3.50 -0.20 -5.38
N TYR A 423 3.85 1.09 -5.48
CA TYR A 423 4.51 1.89 -4.42
C TYR A 423 5.81 1.32 -3.84
N SER A 424 6.63 0.71 -4.69
CA SER A 424 7.89 0.02 -4.37
C SER A 424 7.75 -1.09 -3.32
N GLN A 425 6.54 -1.62 -3.14
CA GLN A 425 6.25 -2.60 -2.10
C GLN A 425 6.70 -4.00 -2.53
N GLY A 426 7.51 -4.66 -1.70
CA GLY A 426 7.90 -6.05 -1.93
C GLY A 426 8.81 -6.27 -3.13
N GLN A 427 9.42 -5.22 -3.70
CA GLN A 427 10.42 -5.40 -4.76
C GLN A 427 11.61 -6.21 -4.22
N VAL A 428 11.94 -7.31 -4.88
CA VAL A 428 13.10 -8.15 -4.51
C VAL A 428 14.42 -7.49 -4.93
N HIS A 429 14.39 -6.77 -6.05
CA HIS A 429 15.54 -6.26 -6.78
C HIS A 429 15.29 -4.84 -7.32
N PRO A 430 15.04 -3.84 -6.45
CA PRO A 430 14.66 -2.47 -6.83
C PRO A 430 15.67 -1.81 -7.78
N GLU A 431 16.96 -2.03 -7.55
CA GLU A 431 18.05 -1.48 -8.35
C GLU A 431 18.05 -2.00 -9.80
N TRP A 432 17.61 -3.25 -9.98
CA TRP A 432 17.54 -3.89 -11.29
C TRP A 432 16.35 -3.40 -12.10
N LEU A 433 15.21 -3.18 -11.44
CA LEU A 433 14.04 -2.57 -12.07
C LEU A 433 14.36 -1.12 -12.46
N ALA A 434 15.00 -0.36 -11.57
CA ALA A 434 15.45 1.00 -11.87
C ALA A 434 16.42 1.03 -13.07
N LEU A 435 17.34 0.07 -13.18
CA LEU A 435 18.24 -0.04 -14.33
C LEU A 435 17.47 -0.28 -15.64
N ALA A 436 16.45 -1.14 -15.64
CA ALA A 436 15.63 -1.37 -16.82
C ALA A 436 14.90 -0.10 -17.27
N TYR A 437 14.20 0.56 -16.34
CA TYR A 437 13.43 1.78 -16.63
C TYR A 437 14.33 2.94 -17.10
N THR A 438 15.43 3.20 -16.40
CA THR A 438 16.34 4.29 -16.77
C THR A 438 17.00 4.05 -18.13
N THR A 439 17.39 2.80 -18.44
CA THR A 439 18.01 2.49 -19.74
C THR A 439 17.04 2.68 -20.92
N LEU A 440 15.75 2.40 -20.71
CA LEU A 440 14.76 2.49 -21.78
C LEU A 440 14.24 3.92 -21.96
N TYR A 441 13.97 4.63 -20.87
CA TYR A 441 13.22 5.90 -20.90
C TYR A 441 14.07 7.15 -20.67
N ASP A 442 15.25 7.06 -20.06
CA ASP A 442 16.11 8.24 -19.88
C ASP A 442 16.98 8.47 -21.12
N PRO A 443 17.08 9.71 -21.63
CA PRO A 443 17.97 10.01 -22.74
C PRO A 443 19.44 10.10 -22.30
N PRO A 444 20.41 9.68 -23.14
CA PRO A 444 20.22 9.13 -24.48
C PRO A 444 19.86 7.64 -24.51
N TYR A 445 19.06 7.24 -25.51
CA TYR A 445 18.71 5.84 -25.74
C TYR A 445 19.92 5.02 -26.22
N ASP A 446 20.21 3.91 -25.53
CA ASP A 446 21.29 2.98 -25.85
C ASP A 446 20.73 1.62 -26.27
N ALA A 447 20.60 1.40 -27.58
CA ALA A 447 19.91 0.24 -28.14
C ALA A 447 20.51 -1.12 -27.73
N PRO A 448 21.85 -1.33 -27.77
CA PRO A 448 22.46 -2.56 -27.28
C PRO A 448 22.10 -2.88 -25.83
N SER A 449 22.21 -1.91 -24.92
CA SER A 449 21.86 -2.11 -23.51
C SER A 449 20.37 -2.35 -23.29
N ALA A 450 19.52 -1.60 -23.99
CA ALA A 450 18.08 -1.79 -23.93
C ALA A 450 17.69 -3.21 -24.38
N ARG A 451 18.26 -3.70 -25.49
CA ARG A 451 18.00 -5.05 -25.99
C ARG A 451 18.41 -6.12 -24.97
N ALA A 452 19.59 -6.00 -24.37
CA ALA A 452 20.06 -6.93 -23.35
C ALA A 452 19.16 -6.93 -22.10
N LEU A 453 18.65 -5.77 -21.68
CA LEU A 453 17.73 -5.67 -20.53
C LEU A 453 16.33 -6.21 -20.83
N LEU A 454 15.80 -5.94 -22.02
CA LEU A 454 14.51 -6.48 -22.46
C LEU A 454 14.57 -8.01 -22.55
N ASP A 455 15.68 -8.55 -23.07
CA ASP A 455 15.97 -9.99 -23.08
C ASP A 455 16.06 -10.56 -21.66
N TRP A 456 16.87 -9.94 -20.79
CA TRP A 456 17.04 -10.36 -19.38
C TRP A 456 15.72 -10.46 -18.61
N TYR A 457 14.79 -9.53 -18.86
CA TYR A 457 13.48 -9.50 -18.22
C TYR A 457 12.37 -10.20 -19.01
N ALA A 458 12.69 -10.81 -20.16
CA ALA A 458 11.74 -11.41 -21.09
C ALA A 458 10.60 -10.47 -21.48
N VAL A 459 10.91 -9.20 -21.76
CA VAL A 459 9.92 -8.18 -22.12
C VAL A 459 9.56 -8.33 -23.60
N SER A 460 8.27 -8.52 -23.89
CA SER A 460 7.75 -8.55 -25.26
C SER A 460 6.96 -7.30 -25.64
N ILE A 461 6.51 -6.52 -24.66
CA ILE A 461 5.74 -5.30 -24.89
C ILE A 461 6.28 -4.18 -24.02
N VAL A 462 6.54 -3.04 -24.66
CA VAL A 462 6.87 -1.77 -24.00
C VAL A 462 5.76 -0.77 -24.31
N THR A 463 5.35 0.02 -23.32
CA THR A 463 4.50 1.19 -23.55
C THR A 463 5.30 2.47 -23.42
N VAL A 464 4.85 3.53 -24.11
CA VAL A 464 5.40 4.88 -24.00
C VAL A 464 4.25 5.86 -23.96
N GLU A 465 4.18 6.70 -22.93
CA GLU A 465 3.24 7.81 -22.89
C GLU A 465 3.71 8.93 -23.85
N THR A 466 2.86 9.29 -24.81
CA THR A 466 3.19 10.18 -25.93
C THR A 466 3.11 11.67 -25.57
N THR A 467 2.52 11.99 -24.42
CA THR A 467 2.28 13.36 -23.93
C THR A 467 3.28 13.81 -22.87
N SER A 468 4.10 12.91 -22.32
CA SER A 468 5.06 13.20 -21.25
C SER A 468 6.50 13.18 -21.74
N ASP A 469 7.44 13.48 -20.83
CA ASP A 469 8.87 13.43 -21.12
C ASP A 469 9.39 12.04 -21.49
N PHE A 470 8.64 10.99 -21.18
CA PHE A 470 8.98 9.62 -21.54
C PHE A 470 9.00 9.36 -23.05
N ARG A 471 8.38 10.22 -23.86
CA ARG A 471 8.42 10.12 -25.33
C ARG A 471 9.79 10.47 -25.93
N ARG A 472 10.73 11.04 -25.16
CA ARG A 472 12.01 11.54 -25.67
C ARG A 472 12.81 10.47 -26.40
N ASN A 473 12.76 9.22 -25.93
CA ASN A 473 13.44 8.10 -26.57
C ASN A 473 12.63 7.42 -27.68
N LEU A 474 11.33 7.71 -27.84
CA LEU A 474 10.46 7.04 -28.81
C LEU A 474 10.99 7.07 -30.27
N PRO A 475 11.52 8.20 -30.79
CA PRO A 475 12.11 8.22 -32.13
C PRO A 475 13.33 7.29 -32.25
N ALA A 476 14.21 7.28 -31.25
CA ALA A 476 15.41 6.45 -31.23
C ALA A 476 15.08 4.96 -31.07
N MET A 477 14.09 4.63 -30.23
CA MET A 477 13.55 3.28 -30.10
C MET A 477 13.00 2.78 -31.43
N THR A 478 12.17 3.58 -32.11
CA THR A 478 11.59 3.20 -33.41
C THR A 478 12.66 3.05 -34.49
N ALA A 479 13.70 3.89 -34.48
CA ALA A 479 14.81 3.83 -35.44
C ALA A 479 15.76 2.64 -35.22
N SER A 480 15.80 2.06 -34.01
CA SER A 480 16.72 0.94 -33.68
C SER A 480 16.43 -0.36 -34.44
N GLY A 481 15.19 -0.54 -34.92
CA GLY A 481 14.71 -1.81 -35.48
C GLY A 481 14.33 -2.86 -34.42
N ASP A 482 14.49 -2.55 -33.13
CA ASP A 482 14.17 -3.48 -32.03
C ASP A 482 12.69 -3.55 -31.67
N PHE A 483 11.88 -2.64 -32.23
CA PHE A 483 10.46 -2.53 -31.93
C PHE A 483 9.61 -2.42 -33.19
N ARG A 484 8.44 -3.04 -33.12
CA ARG A 484 7.33 -2.81 -34.04
C ARG A 484 6.27 -1.96 -33.34
N VAL A 485 6.01 -0.77 -33.87
CA VAL A 485 4.90 0.08 -33.39
C VAL A 485 3.59 -0.60 -33.77
N SER A 486 2.82 -1.02 -32.77
CA SER A 486 1.71 -1.97 -32.94
C SER A 486 0.35 -1.40 -32.57
N GLY A 487 0.32 -0.18 -32.02
CA GLY A 487 -0.88 0.59 -31.71
C GLY A 487 -0.50 1.92 -31.04
N GLY A 488 -1.35 2.94 -31.18
CA GLY A 488 -1.06 4.27 -30.63
C GLY A 488 -2.05 5.37 -31.01
N GLU A 489 -3.36 5.12 -30.86
CA GLU A 489 -4.33 6.23 -30.91
C GLU A 489 -4.47 6.83 -29.51
N GLY A 490 -3.96 8.04 -29.29
CA GLY A 490 -4.11 8.78 -28.03
C GLY A 490 -2.83 8.93 -27.21
N ARG A 491 -2.96 8.87 -25.89
CA ARG A 491 -1.90 9.15 -24.89
C ARG A 491 -0.80 8.09 -24.78
N TYR A 492 -1.01 6.87 -25.27
CA TYR A 492 -0.09 5.75 -25.09
C TYR A 492 0.26 5.05 -26.41
N ALA A 493 1.55 4.85 -26.66
CA ALA A 493 2.07 4.07 -27.78
C ALA A 493 2.52 2.68 -27.30
N ARG A 494 2.13 1.65 -28.06
CA ARG A 494 2.55 0.26 -27.84
C ARG A 494 3.66 -0.12 -28.81
N LEU A 495 4.76 -0.59 -28.25
CA LEU A 495 5.92 -1.11 -28.96
C LEU A 495 6.05 -2.60 -28.67
N ASP A 496 5.88 -3.44 -29.69
CA ASP A 496 6.16 -4.87 -29.58
C ASP A 496 7.66 -5.08 -29.81
N VAL A 497 8.34 -5.76 -28.89
CA VAL A 497 9.76 -6.11 -29.01
C VAL A 497 9.94 -7.15 -30.11
N VAL A 498 10.93 -6.93 -30.97
CA VAL A 498 11.26 -7.87 -32.06
C VAL A 498 12.11 -9.00 -31.49
N HIS A 499 11.62 -10.24 -31.60
CA HIS A 499 12.24 -11.47 -31.06
C HIS A 499 12.49 -11.45 -29.54
N PRO A 500 11.43 -11.33 -28.71
CA PRO A 500 11.59 -11.38 -27.26
C PRO A 500 12.03 -12.78 -26.81
N ALA A 501 12.93 -12.85 -25.83
CA ALA A 501 13.24 -14.10 -25.15
C ALA A 501 12.14 -14.43 -24.12
N PRO A 502 11.80 -15.72 -23.93
CA PRO A 502 10.83 -16.13 -22.92
C PRO A 502 11.46 -16.20 -21.52
N LEU A 503 10.61 -16.10 -20.49
CA LEU A 503 10.99 -16.15 -19.07
C LEU A 503 11.68 -17.45 -18.68
N VAL A 504 11.31 -18.55 -19.33
CA VAL A 504 11.87 -19.88 -19.07
C VAL A 504 12.28 -20.50 -20.38
N VAL A 505 13.58 -20.73 -20.52
CA VAL A 505 14.17 -21.41 -21.69
C VAL A 505 15.31 -22.31 -21.23
N ALA A 506 15.43 -23.48 -21.86
CA ALA A 506 16.59 -24.33 -21.72
C ALA A 506 17.66 -23.87 -22.71
N MET A 507 18.84 -23.49 -22.22
CA MET A 507 19.93 -23.01 -23.06
C MET A 507 21.26 -23.67 -22.70
N ASP A 508 22.08 -23.90 -23.72
CA ASP A 508 23.45 -24.36 -23.58
C ASP A 508 24.44 -23.19 -23.75
N VAL A 509 24.21 -22.13 -22.97
CA VAL A 509 25.08 -20.94 -22.97
C VAL A 509 26.20 -21.09 -21.93
N PRO A 510 27.40 -20.57 -22.22
CA PRO A 510 28.46 -20.51 -21.22
C PRO A 510 28.05 -19.63 -20.03
N LEU A 511 28.42 -20.07 -18.83
CA LEU A 511 28.19 -19.31 -17.62
C LEU A 511 29.27 -18.25 -17.43
N THR A 512 28.85 -17.06 -17.00
CA THR A 512 29.74 -16.08 -16.37
C THR A 512 29.61 -16.24 -14.87
N VAL A 513 30.46 -17.06 -14.26
CA VAL A 513 30.40 -17.32 -12.83
C VAL A 513 31.10 -16.19 -12.09
N VAL A 514 30.38 -15.54 -11.17
CA VAL A 514 30.91 -14.48 -10.32
C VAL A 514 31.02 -14.99 -8.89
N VAL A 515 32.26 -15.11 -8.41
CA VAL A 515 32.60 -15.52 -7.05
C VAL A 515 32.93 -14.28 -6.24
N GLY A 516 32.13 -14.02 -5.21
CA GLY A 516 32.34 -12.90 -4.29
C GLY A 516 31.05 -12.33 -3.71
N SER A 517 31.10 -11.06 -3.32
CA SER A 517 29.96 -10.38 -2.68
C SER A 517 28.77 -10.18 -3.64
N ALA A 518 27.59 -9.94 -3.07
CA ALA A 518 26.39 -9.60 -3.85
C ALA A 518 26.57 -8.31 -4.66
N GLU A 519 27.32 -7.34 -4.13
CA GLU A 519 27.64 -6.08 -4.80
C GLU A 519 28.55 -6.31 -6.01
N PHE A 520 29.53 -7.20 -5.86
CA PHE A 520 30.42 -7.57 -6.95
C PHE A 520 29.65 -8.27 -8.09
N TYR A 521 28.77 -9.22 -7.74
CA TYR A 521 27.86 -9.83 -8.72
C TYR A 521 26.99 -8.79 -9.44
N ARG A 522 26.43 -7.82 -8.71
CA ARG A 522 25.63 -6.73 -9.30
C ARG A 522 26.45 -5.86 -10.26
N LEU A 523 27.68 -5.52 -9.89
CA LEU A 523 28.59 -4.72 -10.72
C LEU A 523 28.90 -5.44 -12.04
N VAL A 524 29.30 -6.71 -11.96
CA VAL A 524 29.63 -7.52 -13.15
C VAL A 524 28.41 -7.66 -14.05
N THR A 525 27.27 -8.04 -13.48
CA THR A 525 26.04 -8.26 -14.25
C THR A 525 25.54 -6.96 -14.90
N ARG A 526 25.57 -5.83 -14.17
CA ARG A 526 25.25 -4.50 -14.74
C ARG A 526 26.21 -4.11 -15.87
N THR A 527 27.48 -4.46 -15.74
CA THR A 527 28.49 -4.19 -16.78
C THR A 527 28.20 -4.99 -18.06
N LEU A 528 27.84 -6.27 -17.93
CA LEU A 528 27.43 -7.10 -19.07
C LEU A 528 26.19 -6.53 -19.78
N LEU A 529 25.14 -6.21 -19.02
CA LEU A 529 23.91 -5.66 -19.57
C LEU A 529 24.16 -4.30 -20.26
N ARG A 530 24.98 -3.44 -19.66
CA ARG A 530 25.39 -2.15 -20.27
C ARG A 530 26.32 -2.28 -21.47
N ALA A 531 26.95 -3.43 -21.64
CA ALA A 531 27.72 -3.75 -22.82
C ALA A 531 26.87 -4.40 -23.93
N GLY A 532 25.55 -4.53 -23.71
CA GLY A 532 24.63 -5.17 -24.65
C GLY A 532 24.78 -6.70 -24.73
N VAL A 533 25.28 -7.34 -23.67
CA VAL A 533 25.38 -8.80 -23.59
C VAL A 533 24.03 -9.36 -23.14
N ALA A 534 23.30 -9.96 -24.09
CA ALA A 534 22.05 -10.67 -23.84
C ALA A 534 22.27 -12.03 -23.15
N SER A 535 21.21 -12.56 -22.54
CA SER A 535 21.23 -13.80 -21.76
C SER A 535 21.53 -15.05 -22.61
N ASP A 536 21.24 -15.00 -23.91
CA ASP A 536 21.57 -16.03 -24.91
C ASP A 536 23.06 -16.10 -25.26
N ARG A 537 23.87 -15.14 -24.82
CA ARG A 537 25.33 -15.10 -25.04
C ARG A 537 26.13 -15.42 -23.79
N ALA A 538 25.68 -14.94 -22.63
CA ALA A 538 26.32 -15.20 -21.36
C ALA A 538 25.31 -15.07 -20.22
N LEU A 539 25.29 -16.06 -19.33
CA LEU A 539 24.43 -16.04 -18.15
C LEU A 539 25.28 -15.78 -16.89
N PRO A 540 25.17 -14.59 -16.26
CA PRO A 540 25.84 -14.33 -15.00
C PRO A 540 25.21 -15.18 -13.88
N VAL A 541 26.07 -15.90 -13.14
CA VAL A 541 25.66 -16.75 -12.01
C VAL A 541 26.44 -16.33 -10.77
N TRP A 542 25.71 -16.01 -9.70
CA TRP A 542 26.34 -15.66 -8.43
C TRP A 542 26.70 -16.91 -7.62
N TRP A 543 27.98 -17.08 -7.32
CA TRP A 543 28.46 -18.06 -6.36
C TRP A 543 28.78 -17.39 -5.02
N ARG A 544 28.02 -17.73 -3.97
CA ARG A 544 28.15 -17.12 -2.63
C ARG A 544 29.32 -17.66 -1.80
N GLY A 545 29.80 -18.86 -2.13
CA GLY A 545 30.91 -19.49 -1.44
C GLY A 545 32.26 -19.01 -1.97
N PRO A 546 33.38 -19.50 -1.38
CA PRO A 546 34.69 -19.31 -1.98
C PRO A 546 34.81 -20.10 -3.30
N LEU A 547 35.74 -19.70 -4.16
CA LEU A 547 36.03 -20.38 -5.43
C LEU A 547 36.39 -21.86 -5.23
N SER A 548 37.16 -22.17 -4.19
CA SER A 548 37.51 -23.54 -3.81
C SER A 548 36.33 -24.46 -3.49
N GLY A 549 35.13 -23.91 -3.30
CA GLY A 549 33.90 -24.67 -3.09
C GLY A 549 33.04 -24.85 -4.35
N LEU A 550 33.41 -24.24 -5.48
CA LEU A 550 32.63 -24.26 -6.71
C LEU A 550 32.46 -25.70 -7.22
N ASP A 551 31.22 -26.11 -7.47
CA ASP A 551 30.94 -27.48 -7.87
C ASP A 551 31.39 -27.76 -9.31
N ALA A 552 31.74 -29.02 -9.58
CA ALA A 552 32.29 -29.44 -10.86
C ALA A 552 31.33 -29.23 -12.05
N ALA A 553 30.01 -29.31 -11.83
CA ALA A 553 29.04 -29.13 -12.90
C ALA A 553 28.95 -27.66 -13.33
N THR A 554 28.98 -26.72 -12.37
CA THR A 554 29.05 -25.29 -12.65
C THR A 554 30.37 -24.92 -13.30
N LEU A 555 31.49 -25.44 -12.79
CA LEU A 555 32.83 -25.18 -13.32
C LEU A 555 32.96 -25.63 -14.79
N ALA A 556 32.47 -26.82 -15.13
CA ALA A 556 32.51 -27.37 -16.48
C ALA A 556 31.74 -26.52 -17.51
N ARG A 557 30.74 -25.74 -17.06
CA ARG A 557 29.95 -24.84 -17.90
C ARG A 557 30.45 -23.40 -17.89
N THR A 558 31.51 -23.10 -17.14
CA THR A 558 32.01 -21.74 -16.96
C THR A 558 32.82 -21.31 -18.18
N GLY A 559 32.30 -20.35 -18.95
CA GLY A 559 33.05 -19.71 -20.04
C GLY A 559 33.85 -18.51 -19.55
N VAL A 560 33.34 -17.79 -18.54
CA VAL A 560 34.05 -16.69 -17.88
C VAL A 560 33.94 -16.85 -16.37
N LEU A 561 35.07 -16.93 -15.68
CA LEU A 561 35.15 -16.90 -14.23
C LEU A 561 35.58 -15.50 -13.78
N VAL A 562 34.77 -14.84 -12.97
CA VAL A 562 35.11 -13.55 -12.35
C VAL A 562 35.20 -13.75 -10.85
N VAL A 563 36.36 -13.50 -10.25
CA VAL A 563 36.60 -13.82 -8.84
C VAL A 563 37.29 -12.66 -8.12
N GLY A 564 36.81 -12.31 -6.93
CA GLY A 564 37.51 -11.39 -6.03
C GLY A 564 38.73 -12.06 -5.41
N ALA A 565 39.86 -11.35 -5.31
CA ALA A 565 41.09 -11.89 -4.74
C ALA A 565 40.94 -12.37 -3.28
N SER A 566 39.95 -11.84 -2.55
CA SER A 566 39.59 -12.25 -1.19
C SER A 566 38.74 -13.53 -1.12
N ASP A 567 38.17 -14.00 -2.23
CA ASP A 567 37.10 -15.00 -2.25
C ASP A 567 37.55 -16.39 -2.73
N LEU A 568 38.85 -16.69 -2.60
CA LEU A 568 39.45 -17.92 -3.11
C LEU A 568 39.17 -19.14 -2.21
N GLY A 569 39.23 -18.95 -0.89
CA GLY A 569 39.23 -20.04 0.09
C GLY A 569 40.53 -20.85 0.04
N ASP A 570 40.44 -22.18 -0.13
CA ASP A 570 41.62 -23.05 -0.29
C ASP A 570 42.36 -22.73 -1.60
N GLN A 571 43.60 -22.26 -1.49
CA GLN A 571 44.37 -21.77 -2.64
C GLN A 571 44.68 -22.88 -3.66
N ALA A 572 44.95 -24.11 -3.23
CA ALA A 572 45.29 -25.20 -4.15
C ALA A 572 44.07 -25.60 -4.99
N LYS A 573 42.90 -25.68 -4.34
CA LYS A 573 41.64 -25.97 -5.02
C LYS A 573 41.18 -24.81 -5.91
N ALA A 574 41.36 -23.57 -5.47
CA ALA A 574 41.05 -22.39 -6.28
C ALA A 574 41.93 -22.34 -7.55
N ALA A 575 43.23 -22.64 -7.42
CA ALA A 575 44.15 -22.73 -8.56
C ALA A 575 43.79 -23.88 -9.51
N GLU A 576 43.34 -25.02 -8.98
CA GLU A 576 42.79 -26.11 -9.80
C GLU A 576 41.55 -25.66 -10.57
N ALA A 577 40.59 -25.01 -9.91
CA ALA A 577 39.38 -24.49 -10.56
C ALA A 577 39.70 -23.48 -11.68
N VAL A 578 40.62 -22.54 -11.44
CA VAL A 578 41.10 -21.60 -12.47
C VAL A 578 41.72 -22.34 -13.66
N ARG A 579 42.58 -23.33 -13.40
CA ARG A 579 43.21 -24.13 -14.45
C ARG A 579 42.20 -24.93 -15.25
N ASP A 580 41.18 -25.46 -14.61
CA ASP A 580 40.15 -26.24 -15.28
C ASP A 580 39.28 -25.37 -16.20
N VAL A 581 38.89 -24.17 -15.75
CA VAL A 581 38.22 -23.18 -16.63
C VAL A 581 39.12 -22.81 -17.82
N ALA A 582 40.40 -22.53 -17.56
CA ALA A 582 41.35 -22.17 -18.63
C ALA A 582 41.57 -23.33 -19.62
N ARG A 583 41.70 -24.58 -19.15
CA ARG A 583 41.83 -25.78 -19.98
C ARG A 583 40.59 -26.03 -20.84
N ALA A 584 39.41 -25.72 -20.31
CA ALA A 584 38.17 -25.76 -21.06
C ALA A 584 38.02 -24.61 -22.09
N GLY A 585 39.02 -23.71 -22.19
CA GLY A 585 39.03 -22.58 -23.11
C GLY A 585 38.37 -21.31 -22.56
N GLY A 586 37.93 -21.34 -21.30
CA GLY A 586 37.32 -20.21 -20.62
C GLY A 586 38.31 -19.06 -20.33
N ARG A 587 37.78 -17.96 -19.81
CA ARG A 587 38.53 -16.78 -19.38
C ARG A 587 38.39 -16.57 -17.89
N VAL A 588 39.45 -16.11 -17.26
CA VAL A 588 39.45 -15.79 -15.82
C VAL A 588 39.78 -14.32 -15.65
N VAL A 589 38.93 -13.61 -14.89
CA VAL A 589 39.09 -12.22 -14.50
C VAL A 589 39.20 -12.18 -12.98
N VAL A 590 40.30 -11.63 -12.49
CA VAL A 590 40.53 -11.50 -11.05
C VAL A 590 40.38 -10.03 -10.68
N ASP A 591 39.46 -9.73 -9.77
CA ASP A 591 39.37 -8.42 -9.14
C ASP A 591 40.39 -8.34 -8.00
N LEU A 592 41.38 -7.45 -8.18
CA LEU A 592 42.46 -7.20 -7.22
C LEU A 592 42.10 -6.12 -6.20
N THR A 593 40.86 -5.62 -6.19
CA THR A 593 40.41 -4.63 -5.21
C THR A 593 40.57 -5.18 -3.79
N GLY A 594 41.31 -4.47 -2.94
CA GLY A 594 41.61 -4.91 -1.57
C GLY A 594 42.68 -6.00 -1.44
N TRP A 595 43.35 -6.37 -2.54
CA TRP A 595 44.42 -7.37 -2.52
C TRP A 595 45.71 -6.80 -1.90
N ASP A 596 46.30 -7.55 -0.96
CA ASP A 596 47.59 -7.25 -0.38
C ASP A 596 48.70 -7.91 -1.22
N ALA A 597 49.59 -7.09 -1.80
CA ALA A 597 50.70 -7.54 -2.62
C ALA A 597 51.65 -8.51 -1.90
N ALA A 598 51.64 -8.53 -0.55
CA ALA A 598 52.39 -9.48 0.25
C ALA A 598 51.88 -10.94 0.13
N GLN A 599 50.65 -11.16 -0.36
CA GLN A 599 50.04 -12.49 -0.47
C GLN A 599 50.45 -13.26 -1.74
N GLY A 600 51.06 -12.60 -2.73
CA GLY A 600 51.60 -13.22 -3.96
C GLY A 600 50.54 -13.79 -4.92
N LEU A 601 50.52 -13.28 -6.16
CA LEU A 601 49.62 -13.75 -7.24
C LEU A 601 50.03 -15.10 -7.85
N GLY A 602 51.26 -15.55 -7.59
CA GLY A 602 51.92 -16.66 -8.30
C GLY A 602 51.38 -18.05 -7.98
N SER A 603 50.45 -18.21 -7.03
CA SER A 603 49.75 -19.49 -6.81
C SER A 603 48.45 -19.61 -7.59
N LEU A 604 47.96 -18.52 -8.21
CA LEU A 604 46.67 -18.42 -8.91
C LEU A 604 46.79 -18.36 -10.44
N LEU A 605 47.89 -17.80 -10.95
CA LEU A 605 48.30 -17.79 -12.36
C LEU A 605 49.24 -18.97 -12.62
#